data_AF-A0A0Q0YRN0-F1
#
_entry.id   AF-A0A0Q0YRN0-F1
#
_cell.length_a   1.000
_cell.length_b   1.000
_cell.length_c   1.000
_cell.angle_alpha   90.00
_cell.angle_beta   90.00
_cell.angle_gamma   90.00
#
_symmetry.space_group_name_H-M   'P 1'
#
loop_
_entity.id
_entity.type
_entity.pdbx_description
1 polymer ?
#
loop_
_entity_poly.entity_id
_entity_poly.type
_entity_poly.pdbx_seq_one_letter_code
_entity_poly.pdbx_strand_id
1 'polypeptide(L)'
;MFKRMLKNERGLTLIELLAVIVILGIIAAIAIPAIGGLIDNSKKDAHVSNAQQMINAAKIAVTADKDLIPANEKYTLVTLKYLEDEGYLETVKDPDGDTNSYKEGPEGKDAKQMQTGLSNDPNAGYSYVLIKNNGNKLSYYVKLINSQRGVHNNGAAVEEQNLKRSAVGAVKGESGS
;
A
#
# COMPACT_ATOMS: atom_id res chain seq x y z
N MET A 1 68.83 18.22 -5.03
CA MET A 1 68.87 16.81 -5.50
C MET A 1 67.84 16.01 -4.68
N PHE A 2 66.62 15.84 -5.20
CA PHE A 2 65.52 15.20 -4.46
C PHE A 2 65.62 13.66 -4.59
N LYS A 3 65.90 12.97 -3.48
CA LYS A 3 66.02 11.51 -3.41
C LYS A 3 64.61 10.90 -3.46
N ARG A 4 64.24 10.29 -4.58
CA ARG A 4 62.96 9.58 -4.73
C ARG A 4 62.94 8.36 -3.81
N MET A 5 62.18 8.43 -2.72
CA MET A 5 61.77 7.24 -1.96
C MET A 5 60.77 6.47 -2.82
N LEU A 6 61.24 5.45 -3.53
CA LEU A 6 60.37 4.44 -4.15
C LEU A 6 59.71 3.65 -3.01
N LYS A 7 58.46 4.02 -2.71
CA LYS A 7 57.62 3.32 -1.73
C LYS A 7 57.33 1.94 -2.31
N ASN A 8 57.77 0.90 -1.62
CA ASN A 8 57.60 -0.49 -2.04
C ASN A 8 56.13 -0.87 -1.84
N GLU A 9 55.30 -0.70 -2.87
CA GLU A 9 53.90 -1.15 -2.86
C GLU A 9 53.90 -2.67 -2.99
N ARG A 10 54.05 -3.37 -1.85
CA ARG A 10 53.78 -4.80 -1.77
C ARG A 10 52.30 -5.00 -2.11
N GLY A 11 52.02 -5.45 -3.32
CA GLY A 11 50.67 -5.75 -3.79
C GLY A 11 50.03 -6.86 -2.95
N LEU A 12 48.73 -6.71 -2.68
CA LEU A 12 47.89 -7.75 -2.09
C LEU A 12 48.05 -9.05 -2.88
N THR A 13 48.18 -10.17 -2.18
CA THR A 13 48.24 -11.48 -2.83
C THR A 13 46.84 -11.92 -3.25
N LEU A 14 46.73 -12.71 -4.32
CA LEU A 14 45.45 -13.23 -4.79
C LEU A 14 44.74 -14.07 -3.70
N ILE A 15 45.50 -14.70 -2.81
CA ILE A 15 44.96 -15.55 -1.74
C ILE A 15 44.25 -14.72 -0.66
N GLU A 16 44.75 -13.52 -0.36
CA GLU A 16 44.15 -12.60 0.60
C GLU A 16 42.82 -12.06 0.06
N LEU A 17 42.77 -11.68 -1.22
CA LEU A 17 41.53 -11.27 -1.86
C LEU A 17 40.52 -12.42 -1.96
N LEU A 18 41.00 -13.64 -2.22
CA LEU A 18 40.14 -14.84 -2.26
C LEU A 18 39.49 -15.11 -0.90
N ALA A 19 40.25 -15.08 0.19
CA ALA A 19 39.73 -15.32 1.53
C ALA A 19 38.63 -14.32 1.91
N VAL A 20 38.79 -13.03 1.56
CA VAL A 20 37.80 -11.99 1.82
C VAL A 20 36.50 -12.23 1.05
N ILE A 21 36.60 -12.55 -0.25
CA ILE A 21 35.42 -12.81 -1.09
C ILE A 21 34.67 -14.04 -0.60
N VAL A 22 35.37 -15.08 -0.15
CA VAL A 22 34.74 -16.28 0.43
C VAL A 22 33.93 -15.92 1.69
N ILE A 23 34.51 -15.15 2.61
CA ILE A 23 33.81 -14.73 3.83
C ILE A 23 32.60 -13.85 3.49
N LEU A 24 32.77 -12.86 2.59
CA LEU A 24 31.65 -12.02 2.13
C LEU A 24 30.56 -12.83 1.44
N GLY A 25 30.92 -13.88 0.68
CA GLY A 25 29.99 -14.79 0.03
C GLY A 25 29.12 -15.56 1.03
N ILE A 26 29.73 -16.09 2.10
CA ILE A 26 29.00 -16.80 3.16
C ILE A 26 28.04 -15.85 3.89
N ILE A 27 28.48 -14.64 4.23
CA ILE A 27 27.64 -13.64 4.89
C ILE A 27 26.47 -13.24 3.97
N ALA A 28 26.75 -12.96 2.70
CA ALA A 28 25.73 -12.58 1.72
C ALA A 28 24.66 -13.65 1.53
N ALA A 29 25.05 -14.94 1.50
CA ALA A 29 24.12 -16.05 1.34
C ALA A 29 23.04 -16.12 2.44
N ILE A 30 23.38 -15.76 3.69
CA ILE A 30 22.43 -15.74 4.82
C ILE A 30 21.69 -14.39 4.89
N ALA A 31 22.40 -13.28 4.65
CA ALA A 31 21.85 -11.94 4.84
C ALA A 31 20.79 -11.57 3.78
N ILE A 32 21.00 -11.94 2.51
CA ILE A 32 20.11 -11.52 1.41
C ILE A 32 18.66 -12.03 1.59
N PRO A 33 18.41 -13.34 1.87
CA PRO A 33 17.05 -13.82 2.09
C PRO A 33 16.37 -13.18 3.30
N ALA A 34 17.11 -12.96 4.40
CA ALA A 34 16.58 -12.38 5.63
C ALA A 34 16.14 -10.92 5.43
N ILE A 35 16.95 -10.11 4.73
CA ILE A 35 16.63 -8.71 4.42
C ILE A 35 15.40 -8.62 3.50
N GLY A 36 15.27 -9.52 2.51
CA GLY A 36 14.12 -9.56 1.61
C GLY A 36 12.77 -9.70 2.35
N GLY A 37 12.69 -10.62 3.32
CA GLY A 37 11.47 -10.80 4.12
C GLY A 37 11.15 -9.61 5.04
N LEU A 38 12.19 -8.95 5.58
CA LEU A 38 12.01 -7.74 6.40
C LEU A 38 11.48 -6.57 5.57
N ILE A 39 12.02 -6.36 4.37
CA ILE A 39 11.55 -5.34 3.44
C ILE A 39 10.10 -5.61 3.04
N ASP A 40 9.75 -6.85 2.72
CA ASP A 40 8.37 -7.22 2.38
C ASP A 40 7.38 -6.89 3.51
N ASN A 41 7.72 -7.26 4.74
CA ASN A 41 6.91 -6.91 5.91
C ASN A 41 6.78 -5.40 6.12
N SER A 42 7.88 -4.65 5.93
CA SER A 42 7.86 -3.18 6.05
C SER A 42 6.95 -2.54 4.99
N LYS A 43 6.97 -3.06 3.75
CA LYS A 43 6.06 -2.61 2.70
C LYS A 43 4.61 -2.96 3.01
N LYS A 44 4.33 -4.15 3.55
CA LYS A 44 2.98 -4.53 4.01
C LYS A 44 2.48 -3.62 5.13
N ASP A 45 3.34 -3.23 6.06
CA ASP A 45 2.98 -2.26 7.12
C ASP A 45 2.65 -0.89 6.55
N ALA A 46 3.44 -0.43 5.57
CA ALA A 46 3.18 0.83 4.91
C ALA A 46 1.83 0.79 4.15
N HIS A 47 1.49 -0.30 3.46
CA HIS A 47 0.16 -0.49 2.87
C HIS A 47 -0.97 -0.41 3.90
N VAL A 48 -0.81 -1.07 5.06
CA VAL A 48 -1.79 -1.02 6.16
C VAL A 48 -1.92 0.40 6.71
N SER A 49 -0.80 1.11 6.88
CA SER A 49 -0.79 2.50 7.34
C SER A 49 -1.50 3.43 6.35
N ASN A 50 -1.22 3.29 5.06
CA ASN A 50 -1.87 4.05 3.98
C ASN A 50 -3.39 3.80 3.96
N ALA A 51 -3.81 2.53 4.12
CA ALA A 51 -5.23 2.18 4.22
C ALA A 51 -5.90 2.79 5.46
N GLN A 52 -5.20 2.85 6.59
CA GLN A 52 -5.70 3.52 7.80
C GLN A 52 -5.82 5.04 7.59
N GLN A 53 -4.85 5.67 6.91
CA GLN A 53 -4.94 7.09 6.54
C GLN A 53 -6.16 7.36 5.65
N MET A 54 -6.42 6.49 4.68
CA MET A 54 -7.58 6.58 3.81
C MET A 54 -8.91 6.46 4.58
N ILE A 55 -9.01 5.57 5.58
CA ILE A 55 -10.17 5.52 6.48
C ILE A 55 -10.32 6.82 7.27
N ASN A 56 -9.23 7.36 7.80
CA ASN A 56 -9.27 8.60 8.57
C ASN A 56 -9.71 9.78 7.70
N ALA A 57 -9.26 9.84 6.45
CA ALA A 57 -9.74 10.82 5.47
C ALA A 57 -11.25 10.67 5.20
N ALA A 58 -11.75 9.45 5.01
CA ALA A 58 -13.18 9.21 4.86
C ALA A 58 -14.00 9.59 6.11
N LYS A 59 -13.44 9.42 7.31
CA LYS A 59 -14.07 9.90 8.56
C LYS A 59 -14.20 11.43 8.56
N ILE A 60 -13.15 12.14 8.15
CA ILE A 60 -13.16 13.60 8.03
C ILE A 60 -14.17 14.02 6.97
N ALA A 61 -14.19 13.35 5.81
CA ALA A 61 -15.16 13.59 4.75
C ALA A 61 -16.60 13.47 5.26
N VAL A 62 -16.92 12.42 6.02
CA VAL A 62 -18.27 12.23 6.61
C VAL A 62 -18.64 13.32 7.61
N THR A 63 -17.66 13.89 8.33
CA THR A 63 -17.93 15.02 9.23
C THR A 63 -18.17 16.33 8.48
N ALA A 64 -17.57 16.50 7.30
CA ALA A 64 -17.73 17.67 6.46
C ALA A 64 -19.01 17.59 5.62
N ASP A 65 -19.32 16.41 5.09
CA ASP A 65 -20.47 16.14 4.23
C ASP A 65 -21.34 15.01 4.79
N LYS A 66 -22.56 15.38 5.20
CA LYS A 66 -23.54 14.46 5.77
C LYS A 66 -24.18 13.56 4.72
N ASP A 67 -24.11 13.89 3.44
CA ASP A 67 -24.66 13.05 2.36
C ASP A 67 -23.86 11.75 2.20
N LEU A 68 -22.63 11.73 2.73
CA LEU A 68 -21.82 10.52 2.82
C LEU A 68 -22.35 9.51 3.85
N ILE A 69 -23.20 9.94 4.78
CA ILE A 69 -23.81 9.07 5.80
C ILE A 69 -24.91 8.24 5.14
N PRO A 70 -24.73 6.92 4.99
CA PRO A 70 -25.76 6.10 4.36
C PRO A 70 -26.97 5.92 5.27
N ALA A 71 -28.10 5.54 4.65
CA ALA A 71 -29.26 5.04 5.37
C ALA A 71 -28.89 3.80 6.22
N ASN A 72 -29.72 3.50 7.22
CA ASN A 72 -29.47 2.36 8.10
C ASN A 72 -29.32 1.05 7.30
N GLU A 73 -28.32 0.25 7.68
CA GLU A 73 -27.90 -0.99 7.02
C GLU A 73 -27.44 -0.85 5.56
N LYS A 74 -27.22 0.39 5.10
CA LYS A 74 -26.64 0.67 3.78
C LYS A 74 -25.20 1.11 3.87
N TYR A 75 -24.55 1.05 2.70
CA TYR A 75 -23.19 1.51 2.50
C TYR A 75 -23.16 2.74 1.59
N THR A 76 -22.20 3.62 1.87
CA THR A 76 -21.69 4.62 0.94
C THR A 76 -20.27 4.22 0.56
N LEU A 77 -20.00 4.09 -0.74
CA LEU A 77 -18.66 3.94 -1.29
C LEU A 77 -18.10 5.32 -1.62
N VAL A 78 -16.85 5.55 -1.22
CA VAL A 78 -16.07 6.73 -1.57
C VAL A 78 -14.73 6.27 -2.14
N THR A 79 -14.38 6.68 -3.36
CA THR A 79 -13.13 6.28 -4.02
C THR A 79 -11.92 6.98 -3.40
N LEU A 80 -10.71 6.44 -3.62
CA LEU A 80 -9.48 7.14 -3.26
C LEU A 80 -9.38 8.48 -3.99
N LYS A 81 -9.75 8.50 -5.29
CA LYS A 81 -9.80 9.71 -6.10
C LYS A 81 -10.71 10.79 -5.51
N TYR A 82 -11.88 10.44 -4.97
CA TYR A 82 -12.74 11.41 -4.29
C TYR A 82 -12.01 12.08 -3.12
N LEU A 83 -11.33 11.28 -2.29
CA LEU A 83 -10.66 11.79 -1.09
C LEU A 83 -9.50 12.72 -1.45
N GLU A 84 -8.82 12.46 -2.56
CA GLU A 84 -7.73 13.29 -3.08
C GLU A 84 -8.25 14.56 -3.77
N ASP A 85 -9.24 14.44 -4.65
CA ASP A 85 -9.82 15.57 -5.40
C ASP A 85 -10.49 16.59 -4.45
N GLU A 86 -11.16 16.11 -3.40
CA GLU A 86 -11.79 16.96 -2.38
C GLU A 86 -10.80 17.42 -1.27
N GLY A 87 -9.54 16.98 -1.33
CA GLY A 87 -8.49 17.42 -0.41
C GLY A 87 -8.58 16.85 1.01
N TYR A 88 -9.32 15.74 1.20
CA TYR A 88 -9.35 15.00 2.47
C TYR A 88 -8.12 14.14 2.70
N LEU A 89 -7.43 13.77 1.63
CA LEU A 89 -6.22 12.95 1.66
C LEU A 89 -5.21 13.48 0.65
N GLU A 90 -3.97 13.67 1.09
CA GLU A 90 -2.87 13.89 0.15
C GLU A 90 -2.50 12.58 -0.53
N THR A 91 -2.08 12.66 -1.78
CA THR A 91 -1.61 11.52 -2.55
C THR A 91 -0.59 10.70 -1.78
N VAL A 92 -0.92 9.43 -1.54
CA VAL A 92 -0.09 8.53 -0.74
C VAL A 92 0.83 7.71 -1.63
N LYS A 93 2.10 7.60 -1.24
CA LYS A 93 3.09 6.78 -1.96
C LYS A 93 2.83 5.28 -1.78
N ASP A 94 2.84 4.55 -2.89
CA ASP A 94 2.82 3.09 -2.91
C ASP A 94 4.19 2.50 -2.52
N PRO A 95 4.28 1.65 -1.48
CA PRO A 95 5.51 0.98 -1.07
C PRO A 95 6.11 0.01 -2.12
N ASP A 96 5.33 -0.42 -3.11
CA ASP A 96 5.77 -1.34 -4.17
C ASP A 96 6.23 -0.68 -5.45
N GLY A 97 5.83 0.58 -5.66
CA GLY A 97 6.05 1.30 -6.91
C GLY A 97 6.43 2.74 -6.65
N ASP A 98 5.87 3.62 -7.47
CA ASP A 98 6.01 5.06 -7.33
C ASP A 98 4.71 5.70 -6.80
N THR A 99 4.77 6.99 -6.56
CA THR A 99 3.64 7.87 -6.26
C THR A 99 2.57 7.70 -7.36
N ASN A 100 1.31 7.52 -6.98
CA ASN A 100 0.14 7.27 -7.88
C ASN A 100 0.05 5.86 -8.48
N SER A 101 0.69 4.86 -7.86
CA SER A 101 0.57 3.47 -8.34
C SER A 101 -0.71 2.78 -7.84
N TYR A 102 -1.43 3.36 -6.87
CA TYR A 102 -2.73 2.85 -6.44
C TYR A 102 -3.79 3.09 -7.51
N LYS A 103 -4.76 2.18 -7.60
CA LYS A 103 -5.91 2.33 -8.49
C LYS A 103 -6.92 3.27 -7.82
N GLU A 104 -6.91 4.55 -8.15
CA GLU A 104 -7.62 5.58 -7.36
C GLU A 104 -9.15 5.59 -7.55
N GLY A 105 -9.64 5.15 -8.70
CA GLY A 105 -11.06 5.15 -9.02
C GLY A 105 -11.31 5.20 -10.52
N PRO A 106 -12.57 5.22 -10.97
CA PRO A 106 -12.89 5.50 -12.36
C PRO A 106 -12.47 6.93 -12.73
N GLU A 107 -12.07 7.16 -13.98
CA GLU A 107 -11.70 8.48 -14.50
C GLU A 107 -12.67 8.92 -15.62
N GLY A 108 -12.83 10.24 -15.79
CA GLY A 108 -13.66 10.83 -16.83
C GLY A 108 -14.79 11.72 -16.31
N LYS A 109 -15.42 12.46 -17.22
CA LYS A 109 -16.44 13.49 -16.89
C LYS A 109 -17.66 12.93 -16.15
N ASP A 110 -17.99 11.66 -16.41
CA ASP A 110 -19.14 10.97 -15.82
C ASP A 110 -18.73 9.93 -14.75
N ALA A 111 -17.46 9.94 -14.33
CA ALA A 111 -16.95 8.99 -13.35
C ALA A 111 -17.60 9.24 -11.98
N LYS A 112 -18.30 8.23 -11.47
CA LYS A 112 -18.89 8.28 -10.13
C LYS A 112 -17.81 7.98 -9.09
N GLN A 113 -17.35 9.03 -8.40
CA GLN A 113 -16.37 8.93 -7.30
C GLN A 113 -17.00 8.53 -5.96
N MET A 114 -18.34 8.54 -5.89
CA MET A 114 -19.10 8.07 -4.76
C MET A 114 -20.34 7.29 -5.22
N GLN A 115 -20.77 6.33 -4.41
CA GLN A 115 -22.04 5.65 -4.57
C GLN A 115 -22.73 5.41 -3.22
N THR A 116 -23.94 5.92 -3.03
CA THR A 116 -24.75 5.75 -1.81
C THR A 116 -25.79 4.64 -1.95
N GLY A 117 -26.35 4.19 -0.83
CA GLY A 117 -27.48 3.25 -0.82
C GLY A 117 -27.14 1.80 -1.20
N LEU A 118 -25.85 1.46 -1.22
CA LEU A 118 -25.38 0.10 -1.50
C LEU A 118 -25.85 -0.87 -0.40
N SER A 119 -26.24 -2.08 -0.79
CA SER A 119 -26.60 -3.14 0.16
C SER A 119 -25.42 -4.04 0.55
N ASN A 120 -24.37 -4.07 -0.28
CA ASN A 120 -23.19 -4.91 -0.10
C ASN A 120 -21.96 -4.19 -0.67
N ASP A 121 -20.77 -4.71 -0.35
CA ASP A 121 -19.53 -4.32 -0.99
C ASP A 121 -19.58 -4.64 -2.51
N PRO A 122 -19.38 -3.65 -3.40
CA PRO A 122 -19.39 -3.88 -4.84
C PRO A 122 -18.15 -4.64 -5.34
N ASN A 123 -17.11 -4.83 -4.51
CA ASN A 123 -15.85 -5.46 -4.86
C ASN A 123 -15.21 -4.84 -6.12
N ALA A 124 -15.25 -3.51 -6.21
CA ALA A 124 -14.81 -2.80 -7.41
C ALA A 124 -13.30 -2.94 -7.64
N GLY A 125 -12.86 -2.89 -8.90
CA GLY A 125 -11.46 -3.09 -9.32
C GLY A 125 -10.48 -1.96 -8.96
N TYR A 126 -10.87 -1.05 -8.06
CA TYR A 126 -10.13 0.14 -7.64
C TYR A 126 -10.16 0.29 -6.11
N SER A 127 -9.48 1.31 -5.59
CA SER A 127 -9.36 1.61 -4.17
C SER A 127 -10.52 2.48 -3.69
N TYR A 128 -11.11 2.13 -2.57
CA TYR A 128 -12.25 2.83 -1.98
C TYR A 128 -12.40 2.53 -0.48
N VAL A 129 -13.12 3.42 0.20
CA VAL A 129 -13.66 3.20 1.53
C VAL A 129 -15.17 2.94 1.43
N LEU A 130 -15.65 1.94 2.17
CA LEU A 130 -17.07 1.78 2.46
C LEU A 130 -17.37 2.31 3.85
N ILE A 131 -18.35 3.20 3.92
CA ILE A 131 -18.94 3.67 5.15
C ILE A 131 -20.25 2.89 5.31
N LYS A 132 -20.44 2.20 6.43
CA LYS A 132 -21.68 1.47 6.74
C LYS A 132 -22.36 2.11 7.94
N ASN A 133 -23.66 2.39 7.83
CA ASN A 133 -24.44 2.84 8.96
C ASN A 133 -25.12 1.65 9.66
N ASN A 134 -24.73 1.38 10.92
CA ASN A 134 -25.35 0.36 11.77
C ASN A 134 -26.32 1.00 12.78
N GLY A 135 -27.10 1.99 12.34
CA GLY A 135 -28.03 2.77 13.15
C GLY A 135 -27.36 3.94 13.86
N ASN A 136 -26.73 3.67 15.00
CA ASN A 136 -26.12 4.71 15.86
C ASN A 136 -24.60 4.80 15.71
N LYS A 137 -23.99 3.94 14.89
CA LYS A 137 -22.54 3.86 14.73
C LYS A 137 -22.19 3.63 13.27
N LEU A 138 -21.17 4.34 12.80
CA LEU A 138 -20.56 4.09 11.49
C LEU A 138 -19.44 3.06 11.62
N SER A 139 -19.43 2.09 10.72
CA SER A 139 -18.30 1.17 10.50
C SER A 139 -17.62 1.51 9.18
N TYR A 140 -16.30 1.38 9.14
CA TYR A 140 -15.49 1.72 7.97
C TYR A 140 -14.75 0.48 7.48
N TYR A 141 -14.72 0.31 6.16
CA TYR A 141 -14.01 -0.75 5.47
C TYR A 141 -13.18 -0.12 4.36
N VAL A 142 -11.99 -0.65 4.09
CA VAL A 142 -11.11 -0.10 3.05
C VAL A 142 -10.60 -1.20 2.14
N LYS A 143 -10.64 -0.92 0.85
CA LYS A 143 -9.89 -1.64 -0.18
C LYS A 143 -8.86 -0.65 -0.73
N LEU A 144 -7.58 -0.96 -0.60
CA LEU A 144 -6.51 -0.12 -1.13
C LEU A 144 -5.59 -1.01 -1.97
N ILE A 145 -5.62 -0.87 -3.28
CA ILE A 145 -4.96 -1.79 -4.21
C ILE A 145 -4.19 -1.08 -5.32
N ASN A 146 -3.04 -1.64 -5.69
CA ASN A 146 -2.29 -1.28 -6.88
C ASN A 146 -2.43 -2.36 -7.96
N SER A 147 -1.51 -2.43 -8.94
CA SER A 147 -1.53 -3.44 -10.00
C SER A 147 -1.08 -4.85 -9.55
N GLN A 148 -0.31 -4.94 -8.47
CA GLN A 148 0.31 -6.17 -7.97
C GLN A 148 -0.38 -6.72 -6.72
N ARG A 149 -0.62 -5.87 -5.72
CA ARG A 149 -1.11 -6.21 -4.39
C ARG A 149 -1.82 -5.04 -3.69
N GLY A 150 -2.32 -5.30 -2.49
CA GLY A 150 -2.87 -4.26 -1.64
C GLY A 150 -3.67 -4.82 -0.47
N VAL A 151 -4.28 -3.92 0.30
CA VAL A 151 -5.17 -4.24 1.41
C VAL A 151 -6.53 -4.65 0.88
N HIS A 152 -6.87 -5.93 0.99
CA HIS A 152 -8.18 -6.48 0.65
C HIS A 152 -8.42 -7.85 1.30
N ASN A 153 -9.66 -8.30 1.38
CA ASN A 153 -10.04 -9.64 1.78
C ASN A 153 -10.69 -10.38 0.61
N ASN A 154 -9.93 -11.18 -0.13
CA ASN A 154 -10.39 -11.84 -1.36
C ASN A 154 -11.02 -10.88 -2.38
N GLY A 155 -10.46 -9.67 -2.51
CA GLY A 155 -10.99 -8.59 -3.32
C GLY A 155 -11.92 -7.65 -2.56
N ALA A 156 -12.65 -8.09 -1.54
CA ALA A 156 -13.51 -7.20 -0.76
C ALA A 156 -12.71 -6.23 0.12
N ALA A 157 -13.36 -5.15 0.56
CA ALA A 157 -12.83 -4.21 1.53
C ALA A 157 -12.65 -4.88 2.91
N VAL A 158 -11.62 -4.46 3.63
CA VAL A 158 -11.28 -4.96 4.97
C VAL A 158 -11.78 -3.97 6.00
N GLU A 159 -12.46 -4.48 7.02
CA GLU A 159 -12.93 -3.66 8.14
C GLU A 159 -11.76 -3.04 8.91
N GLU A 160 -11.91 -1.80 9.38
CA GLU A 160 -10.87 -1.06 10.10
C GLU A 160 -10.20 -1.87 11.23
N GLN A 161 -11.00 -2.53 12.07
CA GLN A 161 -10.51 -3.34 13.20
C GLN A 161 -9.71 -4.58 12.78
N ASN A 162 -9.84 -5.00 11.51
CA ASN A 162 -9.19 -6.17 10.94
C ASN A 162 -7.99 -5.80 10.06
N LEU A 163 -7.57 -4.54 10.04
CA LEU A 163 -6.40 -4.07 9.31
C LEU A 163 -5.10 -4.59 9.94
N LYS A 164 -4.45 -5.50 9.22
CA LYS A 164 -3.18 -6.14 9.61
C LYS A 164 -2.45 -6.62 8.38
N ARG A 165 -1.16 -6.94 8.50
CA ARG A 165 -0.31 -7.41 7.38
C ARG A 165 -0.92 -8.56 6.58
N SER A 166 -1.69 -9.46 7.21
CA SER A 166 -2.32 -10.59 6.52
C SER A 166 -3.44 -10.18 5.56
N ALA A 167 -3.93 -8.95 5.64
CA ALA A 167 -4.87 -8.36 4.68
C ALA A 167 -4.16 -7.81 3.43
N VAL A 168 -2.82 -7.73 3.42
CA VAL A 168 -2.06 -7.31 2.25
C VAL A 168 -1.80 -8.52 1.37
N GLY A 169 -2.57 -8.63 0.29
CA GLY A 169 -2.55 -9.77 -0.62
C GLY A 169 -2.35 -9.36 -2.07
N ALA A 170 -2.02 -10.32 -2.93
CA ALA A 170 -1.93 -10.09 -4.37
C ALA A 170 -3.33 -9.76 -4.93
N VAL A 171 -3.39 -8.77 -5.81
CA VAL A 171 -4.60 -8.46 -6.55
C VAL A 171 -4.73 -9.56 -7.60
N LYS A 172 -5.75 -10.43 -7.47
CA LYS A 172 -6.06 -11.38 -8.53
C LYS A 172 -6.38 -10.56 -9.77
N GLY A 173 -5.49 -10.62 -10.76
CA GLY A 173 -5.76 -10.07 -12.07
C GLY A 173 -7.05 -10.66 -12.60
N GLU A 174 -7.80 -9.83 -13.31
CA GLU A 174 -8.71 -10.27 -14.36
C GLU A 174 -7.90 -11.22 -15.25
N SER A 175 -7.91 -12.52 -14.95
CA SER A 175 -7.52 -13.53 -15.91
C SER A 175 -8.50 -13.39 -17.05
N GLY A 176 -7.97 -12.98 -18.21
CA GLY A 176 -8.73 -12.71 -19.41
C GLY A 176 -9.84 -13.73 -19.66
N SER A 177 -11.01 -13.20 -20.03
CA SER A 177 -11.93 -13.93 -20.89
C SER A 177 -11.31 -14.10 -22.27
#